data_AF-A0A1G0CY88-F1
#
_entry.id   AF-A0A1G0CY88-F1
#
_cell.length_a   1.000
_cell.length_b   1.000
_cell.length_c   1.000
_cell.angle_alpha   90.00
_cell.angle_beta   90.00
_cell.angle_gamma   90.00
#
_symmetry.space_group_name_H-M   'P 1'
#
loop_
_entity.id
_entity.type
_entity.pdbx_description
1 polymer ?
#
loop_
_entity_poly.entity_id
_entity_poly.type
_entity_poly.pdbx_seq_one_letter_code
_entity_poly.pdbx_strand_id
1 'polypeptide(L)'
;MRKISNSFILTVLLLYFCNGFVSFAYGHSLVFGPELFSSESGKPRRAVKSFSVHDANQKFFVSIQNGISSEKKVAKGTVSINGELIATPDELGDQFKILTKPVTLQKKNEILVEVTGDADASIIVTIMSLKNRIVTATIPPIGAAVDLEEYASVIFPAGTFDAPQKVAIFVTTSPPVRDVFEAHATGPRLPYEIRINTGGRAPGKDIAVSLNHPESFYESSYQLHLFARMHDNPDVPDVHDRFFRLDSGLDDIVMTTSATLPKRAFSNRYGKNGTYEAIITVGLIH
;
A
#
# COMPACT_ATOMS: atom_id res chain seq x y z
N MET A 1 -57.63 -49.58 -0.74
CA MET A 1 -58.12 -48.51 0.17
C MET A 1 -56.91 -48.07 0.99
N ARG A 2 -56.41 -46.84 1.03
CA ARG A 2 -56.92 -45.51 0.70
C ARG A 2 -55.67 -44.64 0.41
N LYS A 3 -55.71 -43.85 -0.67
CA LYS A 3 -54.64 -42.94 -1.12
C LYS A 3 -54.39 -41.86 -0.07
N ILE A 4 -53.13 -41.59 0.26
CA ILE A 4 -52.72 -40.36 0.94
C ILE A 4 -51.91 -39.55 -0.06
N SER A 5 -52.34 -38.31 -0.25
CA SER A 5 -52.03 -37.42 -1.36
C SER A 5 -50.71 -36.67 -1.20
N ASN A 6 -49.95 -36.62 -2.29
CA ASN A 6 -48.90 -35.63 -2.55
C ASN A 6 -49.51 -34.22 -2.62
N SER A 7 -49.44 -33.46 -1.54
CA SER A 7 -49.60 -31.99 -1.54
C SER A 7 -49.30 -31.45 -0.16
N PHE A 8 -48.03 -31.37 0.22
CA PHE A 8 -47.57 -30.48 1.32
C PHE A 8 -46.05 -30.26 1.30
N ILE A 9 -45.43 -30.21 0.11
CA ILE A 9 -44.05 -29.75 -0.07
C ILE A 9 -44.06 -28.71 -1.19
N LEU A 10 -44.65 -27.54 -0.94
CA LEU A 10 -44.48 -26.40 -1.84
C LEU A 10 -44.82 -25.04 -1.21
N THR A 11 -44.50 -24.79 0.07
CA THR A 11 -44.64 -23.42 0.62
C THR A 11 -43.80 -23.13 1.86
N VAL A 12 -42.59 -23.67 1.99
CA VAL A 12 -41.57 -23.07 2.88
C VAL A 12 -40.22 -23.23 2.19
N LEU A 13 -39.41 -22.17 2.21
CA LEU A 13 -38.08 -22.02 1.61
C LEU A 13 -37.96 -21.47 0.17
N LEU A 14 -38.98 -20.72 -0.27
CA LEU A 14 -38.79 -19.60 -1.20
C LEU A 14 -38.22 -18.37 -0.45
N LEU A 15 -37.08 -18.55 0.22
CA LEU A 15 -36.24 -17.51 0.85
C LEU A 15 -34.75 -17.70 0.48
N TYR A 16 -34.48 -18.46 -0.59
CA TYR A 16 -33.17 -18.55 -1.23
C TYR A 16 -33.05 -17.61 -2.45
N PHE A 17 -33.86 -16.54 -2.47
CA PHE A 17 -33.59 -15.38 -3.30
C PHE A 17 -32.75 -14.39 -2.51
N CYS A 18 -31.60 -14.03 -3.08
CA CYS A 18 -30.77 -12.89 -2.67
C CYS A 18 -29.96 -13.05 -1.37
N ASN A 19 -29.11 -14.07 -1.30
CA ASN A 19 -27.75 -13.79 -0.80
C ASN A 19 -26.88 -13.52 -2.02
N GLY A 20 -27.13 -12.37 -2.66
CA GLY A 20 -26.05 -11.70 -3.36
C GLY A 20 -24.95 -11.53 -2.32
N PHE A 21 -23.81 -12.16 -2.54
CA PHE A 21 -22.60 -11.71 -1.88
C PHE A 21 -22.47 -10.26 -2.28
N VAL A 22 -22.89 -9.38 -1.37
CA VAL A 22 -22.55 -7.98 -1.39
C VAL A 22 -21.02 -8.02 -1.38
N SER A 23 -20.40 -7.77 -2.53
CA SER A 23 -19.00 -7.38 -2.55
C SER A 23 -18.85 -6.34 -1.46
N PHE A 24 -18.03 -6.62 -0.45
CA PHE A 24 -17.66 -5.62 0.53
C PHE A 24 -17.26 -4.38 -0.26
N ALA A 25 -18.03 -3.32 -0.11
CA ALA A 25 -17.70 -2.04 -0.69
C ALA A 25 -16.46 -1.54 0.07
N TYR A 26 -15.30 -1.71 -0.56
CA TYR A 26 -14.01 -1.17 -0.12
C TYR A 26 -14.13 0.36 0.08
N GLY A 27 -13.68 0.83 1.24
CA GLY A 27 -14.12 2.07 1.88
C GLY A 27 -13.01 3.06 2.21
N HIS A 28 -12.07 3.21 1.28
CA HIS A 28 -11.32 4.43 0.95
C HIS A 28 -9.96 4.66 1.61
N SER A 29 -8.96 4.31 0.79
CA SER A 29 -7.53 4.55 0.86
C SER A 29 -6.98 4.57 -0.58
N LEU A 30 -7.27 3.48 -1.29
CA LEU A 30 -6.87 3.18 -2.65
C LEU A 30 -8.09 3.19 -3.57
N VAL A 31 -7.97 3.91 -4.69
CA VAL A 31 -9.05 4.14 -5.65
C VAL A 31 -8.81 3.38 -6.96
N PHE A 32 -7.56 3.32 -7.38
CA PHE A 32 -7.14 2.67 -8.61
C PHE A 32 -5.71 2.16 -8.46
N GLY A 33 -5.43 1.01 -9.07
CA GLY A 33 -4.11 0.42 -9.05
C GLY A 33 -3.66 -0.01 -7.64
N PRO A 34 -2.34 -0.13 -7.39
CA PRO A 34 -1.25 -0.02 -8.35
C PRO A 34 -1.47 -0.96 -9.52
N GLU A 35 -1.43 -0.46 -10.74
CA GLU A 35 -1.59 -1.26 -11.95
C GLU A 35 -0.41 -1.02 -12.88
N LEU A 36 0.17 -2.10 -13.41
CA LEU A 36 1.31 -2.08 -14.32
C LEU A 36 0.84 -1.83 -15.75
N PHE A 37 1.49 -0.89 -16.43
CA PHE A 37 1.29 -0.61 -17.84
C PHE A 37 2.63 -0.75 -18.55
N SER A 38 2.77 -1.71 -19.46
CA SER A 38 4.00 -1.98 -20.20
C SER A 38 3.89 -1.63 -21.69
N SER A 39 4.99 -1.25 -22.32
CA SER A 39 5.12 -1.13 -23.78
C SER A 39 5.29 -2.50 -24.45
N GLU A 40 4.77 -2.63 -25.66
CA GLU A 40 5.14 -3.71 -26.58
C GLU A 40 6.24 -3.21 -27.51
N SER A 41 7.32 -3.97 -27.67
CA SER A 41 8.55 -3.63 -28.42
C SER A 41 8.40 -2.53 -29.49
N GLY A 42 8.75 -1.30 -29.12
CA GLY A 42 8.83 -0.15 -30.04
C GLY A 42 7.51 0.48 -30.47
N LYS A 43 6.34 0.00 -30.00
CA LYS A 43 5.03 0.60 -30.28
C LYS A 43 4.42 1.18 -29.00
N PRO A 44 3.84 2.40 -29.06
CA PRO A 44 3.05 2.92 -27.95
C PRO A 44 1.92 1.95 -27.60
N ARG A 45 1.86 1.50 -26.35
CA ARG A 45 0.70 0.76 -25.86
C ARG A 45 -0.25 1.74 -25.20
N ARG A 46 -1.49 1.76 -25.70
CA ARG A 46 -2.58 2.58 -25.19
C ARG A 46 -3.53 1.70 -24.39
N ALA A 47 -3.74 2.02 -23.12
CA ALA A 47 -4.65 1.33 -22.23
C ALA A 47 -5.70 2.31 -21.68
N VAL A 48 -6.98 1.92 -21.77
CA VAL A 48 -8.10 2.68 -21.21
C VAL A 48 -8.77 1.80 -20.16
N LYS A 49 -8.92 2.33 -18.94
CA LYS A 49 -9.59 1.63 -17.83
C LYS A 49 -10.62 2.55 -17.17
N SER A 50 -11.73 1.97 -16.74
CA SER A 50 -12.74 2.68 -15.98
C SER A 50 -12.65 2.32 -14.50
N PHE A 51 -12.89 3.29 -13.63
CA PHE A 51 -12.95 3.08 -12.18
C PHE A 51 -13.97 4.02 -11.55
N SER A 52 -14.34 3.79 -10.29
CA SER A 52 -15.35 4.59 -9.61
C SER A 52 -14.90 4.94 -8.20
N VAL A 53 -15.37 6.08 -7.70
CA VAL A 53 -15.19 6.49 -6.30
C VAL A 53 -16.54 6.76 -5.66
N HIS A 54 -16.69 6.41 -4.39
CA HIS A 54 -17.95 6.64 -3.68
C HIS A 54 -18.16 8.13 -3.37
N ASP A 55 -17.09 8.81 -2.96
CA ASP A 55 -17.10 10.20 -2.52
C ASP A 55 -16.07 11.02 -3.30
N ALA A 56 -16.55 11.64 -4.37
CA ALA A 56 -15.75 12.47 -5.28
C ALA A 56 -15.28 13.79 -4.64
N ASN A 57 -15.80 14.19 -3.46
CA ASN A 57 -15.38 15.41 -2.78
C ASN A 57 -14.09 15.23 -1.97
N GLN A 58 -13.60 13.99 -1.85
CA GLN A 58 -12.32 13.72 -1.22
C GLN A 58 -11.19 14.27 -2.07
N LYS A 59 -10.08 14.61 -1.43
CA LYS A 59 -8.87 14.96 -2.16
C LYS A 59 -8.17 13.68 -2.58
N PHE A 60 -7.74 13.61 -3.83
CA PHE A 60 -7.03 12.46 -4.37
C PHE A 60 -5.67 12.87 -4.91
N PHE A 61 -4.77 11.90 -5.00
CA PHE A 61 -3.53 12.04 -5.74
C PHE A 61 -3.29 10.82 -6.60
N VAL A 62 -2.65 11.03 -7.73
CA VAL A 62 -2.04 9.97 -8.53
C VAL A 62 -0.58 9.84 -8.14
N SER A 63 -0.09 8.61 -8.06
CA SER A 63 1.31 8.24 -7.96
C SER A 63 1.67 7.40 -9.18
N ILE A 64 2.62 7.86 -9.97
CA ILE A 64 3.13 7.17 -11.15
C ILE A 64 4.58 6.82 -10.86
N GLN A 65 4.87 5.53 -10.77
CA GLN A 65 6.22 5.02 -10.55
C GLN A 65 6.76 4.46 -11.86
N ASN A 66 8.06 4.66 -12.08
CA ASN A 66 8.74 3.92 -13.11
C ASN A 66 8.66 2.44 -12.76
N GLY A 67 8.46 1.61 -13.77
CA GLY A 67 8.29 0.19 -13.63
C GLY A 67 9.58 -0.50 -13.23
N ILE A 68 9.56 -1.81 -13.36
CA ILE A 68 10.37 -2.67 -12.49
C ILE A 68 11.79 -2.88 -13.03
N SER A 69 12.03 -2.61 -14.32
CA SER A 69 13.37 -2.73 -14.91
C SER A 69 14.17 -1.45 -14.75
N SER A 70 15.23 -1.49 -13.93
CA SER A 70 16.24 -0.42 -13.87
C SER A 70 17.05 -0.28 -15.16
N GLU A 71 16.99 -1.28 -16.05
CA GLU A 71 17.74 -1.34 -17.31
C GLU A 71 16.91 -0.88 -18.51
N LYS A 72 15.60 -1.15 -18.52
CA LYS A 72 14.70 -0.80 -19.62
C LYS A 72 13.88 0.44 -19.27
N LYS A 73 14.25 1.56 -19.88
CA LYS A 73 13.66 2.86 -19.54
C LYS A 73 12.39 3.10 -20.35
N VAL A 74 11.38 3.62 -19.67
CA VAL A 74 10.27 4.27 -20.37
C VAL A 74 10.82 5.50 -21.08
N ALA A 75 10.76 5.48 -22.41
CA ALA A 75 11.25 6.58 -23.21
C ALA A 75 10.27 7.76 -23.17
N LYS A 76 8.96 7.46 -23.19
CA LYS A 76 7.86 8.43 -23.09
C LYS A 76 6.60 7.77 -22.52
N GLY A 77 5.87 8.48 -21.68
CA GLY A 77 4.54 8.07 -21.22
C GLY A 77 3.56 9.23 -21.09
N THR A 78 2.27 8.95 -21.19
CA THR A 78 1.21 9.90 -20.82
C THR A 78 0.21 9.23 -19.90
N VAL A 79 -0.33 10.01 -18.95
CA VAL A 79 -1.44 9.59 -18.11
C VAL A 79 -2.49 10.69 -18.14
N SER A 80 -3.71 10.34 -18.54
CA SER A 80 -4.86 11.24 -18.55
C SER A 80 -6.01 10.64 -17.75
N ILE A 81 -6.76 11.47 -17.04
CA ILE A 81 -7.95 11.06 -16.29
C ILE A 81 -9.12 11.93 -16.75
N ASN A 82 -10.21 11.30 -17.20
CA ASN A 82 -11.39 11.98 -17.74
C ASN A 82 -11.07 13.02 -18.85
N GLY A 83 -10.04 12.74 -19.65
CA GLY A 83 -9.54 13.63 -20.70
C GLY A 83 -8.61 14.75 -20.22
N GLU A 84 -8.41 14.93 -18.91
CA GLU A 84 -7.41 15.85 -18.36
C GLU A 84 -6.03 15.20 -18.36
N LEU A 85 -5.03 15.86 -18.97
CA LEU A 85 -3.65 15.37 -18.99
C LEU A 85 -3.00 15.57 -17.63
N ILE A 86 -2.68 14.47 -16.94
CA ILE A 86 -2.10 14.48 -15.60
C ILE A 86 -0.57 14.39 -15.66
N ALA A 87 -0.02 13.55 -16.52
CA ALA A 87 1.43 13.39 -16.68
C ALA A 87 1.83 13.51 -18.16
N THR A 88 2.83 14.34 -18.42
CA THR A 88 3.35 14.57 -19.78
C THR A 88 4.49 13.61 -20.13
N PRO A 89 4.83 13.46 -21.42
CA PRO A 89 5.99 12.68 -21.84
C PRO A 89 7.29 13.12 -21.18
N ASP A 90 7.49 14.42 -20.98
CA ASP A 90 8.72 14.97 -20.40
C ASP A 90 8.83 14.67 -18.90
N GLU A 91 7.69 14.65 -18.18
CA GLU A 91 7.64 14.26 -16.77
C GLU A 91 7.85 12.76 -16.56
N LEU A 92 7.54 11.95 -17.57
CA LEU A 92 7.68 10.49 -17.58
C LEU A 92 8.82 9.99 -18.49
N GLY A 93 9.87 10.79 -18.69
CA GLY A 93 11.07 10.43 -19.46
C GLY A 93 12.19 9.78 -18.63
N ASP A 94 13.30 9.41 -19.26
CA ASP A 94 14.41 8.53 -18.79
C ASP A 94 15.01 8.69 -17.37
N GLN A 95 14.65 9.73 -16.62
CA GLN A 95 15.14 10.06 -15.28
C GLN A 95 14.05 10.01 -14.20
N PHE A 96 12.78 9.83 -14.57
CA PHE A 96 11.71 9.79 -13.58
C PHE A 96 11.75 8.48 -12.79
N LYS A 97 11.65 8.59 -11.47
CA LYS A 97 11.43 7.44 -10.56
C LYS A 97 9.99 7.39 -10.09
N ILE A 98 9.47 8.53 -9.65
CA ILE A 98 8.12 8.67 -9.15
C ILE A 98 7.59 10.10 -9.34
N LEU A 99 6.38 10.21 -9.88
CA LEU A 99 5.63 11.45 -10.02
C LEU A 99 4.38 11.37 -9.14
N THR A 100 4.12 12.40 -8.36
CA THR A 100 2.92 12.49 -7.52
C THR A 100 2.20 13.80 -7.81
N LYS A 101 0.92 13.72 -8.17
CA LYS A 101 0.11 14.92 -8.47
C LYS A 101 -1.29 14.82 -7.85
N PRO A 102 -1.85 15.92 -7.33
CA PRO A 102 -3.25 15.95 -6.93
C PRO A 102 -4.13 15.77 -8.17
N VAL A 103 -5.27 15.10 -8.00
CA VAL A 103 -6.26 14.89 -9.08
C VAL A 103 -7.67 15.12 -8.55
N THR A 104 -8.55 15.62 -9.43
CA THR A 104 -9.99 15.74 -9.14
C THR A 104 -10.70 14.59 -9.83
N LEU A 105 -11.52 13.84 -9.09
CA LEU A 105 -12.24 12.68 -9.61
C LEU A 105 -13.74 12.94 -9.65
N GLN A 106 -14.42 12.29 -10.57
CA GLN A 106 -15.87 12.17 -10.65
C GLN A 106 -16.29 10.83 -10.02
N LYS A 107 -17.60 10.58 -9.82
CA LYS A 107 -18.05 9.27 -9.29
C LYS A 107 -17.66 8.09 -10.19
N LYS A 108 -17.63 8.32 -11.50
CA LYS A 108 -17.15 7.38 -12.52
C LYS A 108 -16.06 8.08 -13.30
N ASN A 109 -14.93 7.41 -13.47
CA ASN A 109 -13.77 7.96 -14.13
C ASN A 109 -13.26 7.00 -15.20
N GLU A 110 -12.55 7.58 -16.16
CA GLU A 110 -11.73 6.85 -17.12
C GLU A 110 -10.28 7.31 -16.99
N ILE A 111 -9.35 6.36 -16.90
CA ILE A 111 -7.93 6.60 -17.01
C ILE A 111 -7.43 6.07 -18.35
N LEU A 112 -6.65 6.91 -19.03
CA LEU A 112 -5.95 6.61 -20.26
C LEU A 112 -4.44 6.66 -19.96
N VAL A 113 -3.76 5.55 -20.21
CA VAL A 113 -2.32 5.43 -20.06
C VAL A 113 -1.70 5.06 -21.39
N GLU A 114 -0.69 5.80 -21.81
CA GLU A 114 0.11 5.47 -22.98
C GLU A 114 1.58 5.31 -22.56
N VAL A 115 2.19 4.18 -22.91
CA VAL A 115 3.59 3.89 -22.59
C VAL A 115 4.34 3.56 -23.88
N THR A 116 5.46 4.22 -24.09
CA THR A 116 6.37 3.97 -25.21
C THR A 116 7.80 3.86 -24.68
N GLY A 117 8.53 2.85 -25.13
CA GLY A 117 9.91 2.63 -24.71
C GLY A 117 10.44 1.31 -25.24
N ASP A 118 11.49 0.82 -24.60
CA ASP A 118 12.03 -0.51 -24.85
C ASP A 118 10.97 -1.59 -24.64
N ALA A 119 11.21 -2.78 -25.18
CA ALA A 119 10.35 -3.93 -24.91
C ALA A 119 10.25 -4.17 -23.40
N ASP A 120 9.05 -4.22 -22.83
CA ASP A 120 8.78 -4.37 -21.39
C ASP A 120 9.08 -3.14 -20.50
N ALA A 121 9.40 -1.98 -21.09
CA ALA A 121 9.40 -0.74 -20.32
C ALA A 121 8.00 -0.50 -19.74
N SER A 122 7.91 -0.12 -18.48
CA SER A 122 6.62 -0.07 -17.79
C SER A 122 6.50 1.07 -16.80
N ILE A 123 5.27 1.44 -16.48
CA ILE A 123 4.94 2.35 -15.38
C ILE A 123 3.89 1.70 -14.49
N ILE A 124 3.90 2.06 -13.22
CA ILE A 124 2.88 1.66 -12.25
C ILE A 124 2.08 2.89 -11.88
N VAL A 125 0.77 2.84 -12.11
CA VAL A 125 -0.13 3.95 -11.77
C VAL A 125 -1.01 3.56 -10.58
N THR A 126 -1.02 4.42 -9.57
CA THR A 126 -1.86 4.26 -8.37
C THR A 126 -2.62 5.55 -8.12
N ILE A 127 -3.91 5.48 -7.78
CA ILE A 127 -4.69 6.64 -7.33
C ILE A 127 -5.18 6.36 -5.92
N MET A 128 -5.03 7.34 -5.04
CA MET A 128 -5.38 7.22 -3.63
C MET A 128 -6.11 8.46 -3.13
N SER A 129 -6.91 8.27 -2.10
CA SER A 129 -7.46 9.38 -1.31
C SER A 129 -6.41 9.90 -0.33
N LEU A 130 -6.33 11.21 -0.13
CA LEU A 130 -5.46 11.87 0.87
C LEU A 130 -6.03 11.77 2.30
N LYS A 131 -6.86 10.76 2.58
CA LYS A 131 -7.50 10.64 3.88
C LYS A 131 -6.47 10.18 4.91
N ASN A 132 -6.00 11.10 5.73
CA ASN A 132 -5.15 10.76 6.87
C ASN A 132 -5.90 9.78 7.77
N ARG A 133 -5.33 8.60 8.00
CA ARG A 133 -5.87 7.59 8.90
C ARG A 133 -4.93 7.42 10.07
N ILE A 134 -5.49 7.48 11.27
CA ILE A 134 -4.79 7.27 12.52
C ILE A 134 -5.68 6.47 13.46
N VAL A 135 -5.10 5.47 14.10
CA VAL A 135 -5.67 4.75 15.22
C VAL A 135 -4.77 4.94 16.43
N THR A 136 -5.37 5.16 17.61
CA THR A 136 -4.63 5.23 18.87
C THR A 136 -5.14 4.18 19.83
N ALA A 137 -4.25 3.47 20.48
CA ALA A 137 -4.58 2.43 21.45
C ALA A 137 -3.68 2.52 22.68
N THR A 138 -4.13 1.98 23.81
CA THR A 138 -3.31 1.79 25.00
C THR A 138 -2.95 0.32 25.08
N ILE A 139 -1.66 0.00 24.92
CA ILE A 139 -1.14 -1.37 24.94
C ILE A 139 -0.83 -1.74 26.38
N PRO A 140 -1.55 -2.70 26.99
CA PRO A 140 -1.23 -3.18 28.33
C PRO A 140 0.03 -4.06 28.32
N PRO A 141 0.64 -4.35 29.48
CA PRO A 141 1.81 -5.24 29.56
C PRO A 141 1.59 -6.65 29.03
N ILE A 142 0.34 -7.12 28.99
CA ILE A 142 -0.03 -8.40 28.40
C ILE A 142 0.00 -8.39 26.86
N GLY A 143 0.22 -7.24 26.24
CA GLY A 143 0.19 -7.06 24.79
C GLY A 143 -1.20 -6.76 24.24
N ALA A 144 -1.26 -6.40 22.96
CA ALA A 144 -2.49 -6.18 22.21
C ALA A 144 -2.22 -6.15 20.70
N ALA A 145 -3.25 -6.44 19.91
CA ALA A 145 -3.26 -6.13 18.49
C ALA A 145 -3.92 -4.76 18.27
N VAL A 146 -3.45 -4.02 17.27
CA VAL A 146 -4.03 -2.75 16.84
C VAL A 146 -4.17 -2.77 15.32
N ASP A 147 -5.40 -2.64 14.86
CA ASP A 147 -5.72 -2.63 13.45
C ASP A 147 -5.90 -1.19 12.96
N LEU A 148 -5.12 -0.84 11.95
CA LEU A 148 -5.33 0.33 11.12
C LEU A 148 -6.13 -0.14 9.90
N GLU A 149 -7.45 0.01 10.00
CA GLU A 149 -8.45 -0.40 9.01
C GLU A 149 -7.95 -0.18 7.56
N GLU A 150 -8.03 -1.24 6.73
CA GLU A 150 -7.57 -1.32 5.33
C GLU A 150 -6.06 -1.34 5.09
N TYR A 151 -5.22 -0.90 6.04
CA TYR A 151 -3.78 -0.72 5.79
C TYR A 151 -2.89 -1.76 6.47
N ALA A 152 -3.08 -1.97 7.76
CA ALA A 152 -2.15 -2.78 8.54
C ALA A 152 -2.76 -3.32 9.83
N SER A 153 -2.24 -4.47 10.27
CA SER A 153 -2.38 -4.97 11.63
C SER A 153 -1.02 -5.00 12.31
N VAL A 154 -0.98 -4.59 13.58
CA VAL A 154 0.24 -4.58 14.39
C VAL A 154 -0.01 -5.30 15.70
N ILE A 155 0.79 -6.33 15.98
CA ILE A 155 0.67 -7.14 17.19
C ILE A 155 1.84 -6.84 18.11
N PHE A 156 1.53 -6.26 19.27
CA PHE A 156 2.46 -6.05 20.37
C PHE A 156 2.38 -7.28 21.31
N PRO A 157 3.38 -8.18 21.34
CA PRO A 157 3.36 -9.32 22.24
C PRO A 157 3.43 -8.92 23.72
N ALA A 158 3.10 -9.87 24.60
CA ALA A 158 3.25 -9.66 26.05
C ALA A 158 4.69 -9.27 26.42
N GLY A 159 4.84 -8.28 27.29
CA GLY A 159 6.11 -7.73 27.71
C GLY A 159 6.79 -6.83 26.68
N THR A 160 6.07 -6.35 25.64
CA THR A 160 6.58 -5.26 24.81
C THR A 160 6.74 -3.96 25.61
N PHE A 161 5.85 -3.72 26.59
CA PHE A 161 5.93 -2.61 27.53
C PHE A 161 5.67 -3.11 28.95
N ASP A 162 6.40 -2.59 29.95
CA ASP A 162 6.23 -3.00 31.36
C ASP A 162 5.07 -2.27 32.07
N ALA A 163 4.48 -1.28 31.41
CA ALA A 163 3.32 -0.51 31.88
C ALA A 163 2.43 -0.16 30.67
N PRO A 164 1.15 0.18 30.89
CA PRO A 164 0.27 0.62 29.80
C PRO A 164 0.89 1.75 28.97
N GLN A 165 1.04 1.54 27.68
CA GLN A 165 1.68 2.48 26.75
C GLN A 165 0.71 2.93 25.67
N LYS A 166 0.51 4.25 25.54
CA LYS A 166 -0.27 4.80 24.42
C LYS A 166 0.56 4.73 23.14
N VAL A 167 -0.02 4.15 22.10
CA VAL A 167 0.56 4.05 20.76
C VAL A 167 -0.36 4.70 19.73
N ALA A 168 0.21 5.10 18.61
CA ALA A 168 -0.52 5.59 17.45
C ALA A 168 0.02 4.91 16.18
N ILE A 169 -0.88 4.43 15.32
CA ILE A 169 -0.54 3.85 14.02
C ILE A 169 -1.25 4.66 12.96
N PHE A 170 -0.52 5.12 11.94
CA PHE A 170 -1.07 6.02 10.94
C PHE A 170 -0.35 5.92 9.59
N VAL A 171 -1.02 6.40 8.55
CA VAL A 171 -0.52 6.41 7.17
C VAL A 171 0.06 7.78 6.84
N THR A 172 1.22 7.81 6.18
CA THR A 172 1.76 9.05 5.60
C THR A 172 2.24 8.83 4.16
N THR A 173 2.46 9.94 3.45
CA THR A 173 2.99 9.97 2.08
C THR A 173 4.13 10.99 2.01
N SER A 174 5.13 10.85 2.87
CA SER A 174 6.16 11.87 3.13
C SER A 174 7.22 11.87 2.02
N PRO A 175 7.36 12.95 1.22
CA PRO A 175 8.39 13.02 0.17
C PRO A 175 9.82 12.79 0.72
N PRO A 176 10.24 13.35 1.87
CA PRO A 176 11.55 13.04 2.43
C PRO A 176 11.77 11.57 2.82
N VAL A 177 10.70 10.82 3.15
CA VAL A 177 10.82 9.39 3.49
C VAL A 177 10.94 8.57 2.21
N ARG A 178 10.11 8.91 1.21
CA ARG A 178 10.21 8.36 -0.13
C ARG A 178 11.61 8.52 -0.68
N ASP A 179 12.18 9.72 -0.63
CA ASP A 179 13.49 9.99 -1.23
C ASP A 179 14.61 9.14 -0.58
N VAL A 180 14.49 8.83 0.72
CA VAL A 180 15.39 7.88 1.41
C VAL A 180 15.22 6.44 0.90
N PHE A 181 13.99 6.01 0.62
CA PHE A 181 13.73 4.71 -0.01
C PHE A 181 14.35 4.65 -1.40
N GLU A 182 14.04 5.62 -2.26
CA GLU A 182 14.50 5.66 -3.67
C GLU A 182 16.03 5.78 -3.82
N ALA A 183 16.73 6.22 -2.77
CA ALA A 183 18.18 6.32 -2.74
C ALA A 183 18.87 4.97 -2.43
N HIS A 184 18.19 4.02 -1.77
CA HIS A 184 18.83 2.82 -1.21
C HIS A 184 18.13 1.50 -1.52
N ALA A 185 16.84 1.54 -1.84
CA ALA A 185 16.05 0.38 -2.23
C ALA A 185 15.79 0.40 -3.74
N THR A 186 15.68 -0.79 -4.32
CA THR A 186 15.40 -0.97 -5.75
C THR A 186 13.96 -1.41 -5.93
N GLY A 187 13.34 -0.93 -7.01
CA GLY A 187 12.00 -1.34 -7.42
C GLY A 187 10.88 -0.47 -6.84
N PRO A 188 9.66 -0.65 -7.36
CA PRO A 188 8.50 0.14 -6.96
C PRO A 188 8.02 -0.22 -5.55
N ARG A 189 7.29 0.70 -4.94
CA ARG A 189 6.75 0.54 -3.58
C ARG A 189 5.29 0.96 -3.50
N LEU A 190 4.64 0.64 -2.39
CA LEU A 190 3.38 1.29 -2.06
C LEU A 190 3.61 2.81 -1.99
N PRO A 191 2.69 3.64 -2.50
CA PRO A 191 2.86 5.09 -2.54
C PRO A 191 2.72 5.76 -1.15
N TYR A 192 2.55 4.98 -0.09
CA TYR A 192 2.44 5.40 1.29
C TYR A 192 3.38 4.59 2.19
N GLU A 193 3.54 5.07 3.42
CA GLU A 193 4.21 4.38 4.49
C GLU A 193 3.31 4.31 5.73
N ILE A 194 3.48 3.27 6.52
CA ILE A 194 2.86 3.12 7.84
C ILE A 194 3.86 3.58 8.90
N ARG A 195 3.36 4.40 9.83
CA ARG A 195 4.10 4.87 10.98
C ARG A 195 3.52 4.28 12.25
N ILE A 196 4.39 3.72 13.08
CA ILE A 196 4.03 3.15 14.38
C ILE A 196 4.75 3.97 15.45
N ASN A 197 4.02 4.87 16.10
CA ASN A 197 4.53 5.71 17.17
C ASN A 197 4.19 5.11 18.54
N THR A 198 5.20 4.93 19.37
CA THR A 198 5.12 4.28 20.69
C THR A 198 5.26 5.28 21.84
N GLY A 199 5.22 6.58 21.54
CA GLY A 199 5.33 7.65 22.54
C GLY A 199 6.73 7.74 23.12
N GLY A 200 6.84 7.98 24.43
CA GLY A 200 8.12 8.22 25.11
C GLY A 200 8.96 6.97 25.41
N ARG A 201 8.52 5.77 25.00
CA ARG A 201 9.23 4.51 25.29
C ARG A 201 9.35 3.66 24.03
N ALA A 202 10.57 3.20 23.75
CA ALA A 202 10.79 2.19 22.72
C ALA A 202 10.18 0.84 23.15
N PRO A 203 9.74 0.00 22.19
CA PRO A 203 9.40 -1.40 22.45
C PRO A 203 10.57 -2.18 23.07
N GLY A 204 10.29 -2.96 24.12
CA GLY A 204 11.27 -3.88 24.72
C GLY A 204 11.51 -5.15 23.88
N LYS A 205 10.55 -5.47 23.00
CA LYS A 205 10.52 -6.66 22.14
C LYS A 205 10.24 -6.29 20.69
N ASP A 206 10.59 -7.19 19.79
CA ASP A 206 10.15 -7.15 18.40
C ASP A 206 8.62 -7.31 18.33
N ILE A 207 8.01 -6.76 17.29
CA ILE A 207 6.55 -6.79 17.10
C ILE A 207 6.22 -7.41 15.75
N ALA A 208 5.03 -8.01 15.61
CA ALA A 208 4.59 -8.49 14.31
C ALA A 208 3.81 -7.39 13.58
N VAL A 209 4.07 -7.25 12.29
CA VAL A 209 3.37 -6.31 11.42
C VAL A 209 2.87 -7.05 10.18
N SER A 210 1.66 -6.72 9.77
CA SER A 210 1.01 -7.25 8.59
C SER A 210 0.44 -6.08 7.80
N LEU A 211 0.86 -5.92 6.55
CA LEU A 211 0.39 -4.84 5.67
C LEU A 211 -0.46 -5.43 4.57
N ASN A 212 -1.65 -4.85 4.41
CA ASN A 212 -2.52 -5.16 3.29
C ASN A 212 -1.95 -4.48 2.05
N HIS A 213 -2.04 -5.18 0.92
CA HIS A 213 -1.80 -4.61 -0.39
C HIS A 213 -2.91 -5.05 -1.34
N PRO A 214 -3.23 -4.26 -2.36
CA PRO A 214 -4.18 -4.69 -3.38
C PRO A 214 -3.60 -5.84 -4.21
N GLU A 215 -4.47 -6.70 -4.71
CA GLU A 215 -4.13 -7.79 -5.63
C GLU A 215 -3.37 -7.28 -6.87
N SER A 216 -3.75 -6.11 -7.39
CA SER A 216 -3.10 -5.52 -8.57
C SER A 216 -1.64 -5.12 -8.36
N PHE A 217 -1.17 -5.03 -7.10
CA PHE A 217 0.23 -4.78 -6.79
C PHE A 217 1.09 -6.05 -6.93
N TYR A 218 0.47 -7.22 -7.11
CA TYR A 218 1.14 -8.50 -7.31
C TYR A 218 1.02 -8.94 -8.77
N GLU A 219 2.13 -8.90 -9.52
CA GLU A 219 2.28 -9.71 -10.74
C GLU A 219 3.18 -10.91 -10.42
N SER A 220 2.87 -12.06 -11.01
CA SER A 220 3.39 -13.40 -10.67
C SER A 220 4.90 -13.63 -10.83
N SER A 221 5.68 -12.59 -11.14
CA SER A 221 7.13 -12.65 -11.30
C SER A 221 7.92 -11.89 -10.22
N TYR A 222 7.27 -11.25 -9.24
CA TYR A 222 7.93 -10.40 -8.25
C TYR A 222 7.65 -10.81 -6.81
N GLN A 223 8.64 -10.57 -5.94
CA GLN A 223 8.50 -10.82 -4.51
C GLN A 223 8.15 -9.52 -3.78
N LEU A 224 7.06 -9.56 -3.03
CA LEU A 224 6.68 -8.51 -2.10
C LEU A 224 7.50 -8.62 -0.82
N HIS A 225 8.09 -7.50 -0.40
CA HIS A 225 8.85 -7.43 0.83
C HIS A 225 8.43 -6.23 1.67
N LEU A 226 8.36 -6.43 2.97
CA LEU A 226 8.29 -5.33 3.93
C LEU A 226 9.67 -4.71 4.08
N PHE A 227 9.70 -3.38 4.11
CA PHE A 227 10.89 -2.62 4.41
C PHE A 227 10.67 -1.74 5.63
N ALA A 228 11.69 -1.65 6.49
CA ALA A 228 11.71 -0.74 7.61
C ALA A 228 12.86 0.26 7.47
N ARG A 229 12.57 1.54 7.71
CA ARG A 229 13.62 2.54 7.85
C ARG A 229 14.32 2.32 9.19
N MET A 230 15.62 2.07 9.15
CA MET A 230 16.44 1.91 10.34
C MET A 230 17.74 2.70 10.18
N HIS A 231 18.37 2.98 11.32
CA HIS A 231 19.72 3.50 11.35
C HIS A 231 20.71 2.35 11.11
N ASP A 232 21.65 2.53 10.18
CA ASP A 232 22.77 1.59 10.04
C ASP A 232 23.61 1.60 11.34
N ASN A 233 24.40 0.55 11.56
CA ASN A 233 25.16 0.29 12.79
C ASN A 233 25.53 1.57 13.62
N PRO A 234 25.03 1.73 14.86
CA PRO A 234 25.21 2.96 15.65
C PRO A 234 26.68 3.29 15.99
N ASP A 235 27.62 2.38 15.74
CA ASP A 235 29.03 2.52 16.08
C ASP A 235 29.89 3.16 14.97
N VAL A 236 29.29 3.57 13.82
CA VAL A 236 30.02 4.18 12.70
C VAL A 236 29.60 5.66 12.53
N PRO A 237 30.54 6.62 12.35
CA PRO A 237 30.21 8.05 12.31
C PRO A 237 29.42 8.51 11.08
N ASP A 238 29.57 7.82 9.94
CA ASP A 238 29.00 8.22 8.65
C ASP A 238 27.78 7.36 8.30
N VAL A 239 26.72 7.45 9.11
CA VAL A 239 25.51 6.66 8.92
C VAL A 239 24.33 7.50 8.44
N HIS A 240 23.75 7.11 7.32
CA HIS A 240 22.45 7.56 6.86
C HIS A 240 21.36 6.53 7.21
N ASP A 241 20.17 7.00 7.57
CA ASP A 241 19.02 6.10 7.65
C ASP A 241 18.76 5.52 6.25
N ARG A 242 18.45 4.23 6.20
CA ARG A 242 18.05 3.55 4.96
C ARG A 242 16.94 2.55 5.22
N PHE A 243 16.28 2.14 4.15
CA PHE A 243 15.30 1.07 4.22
C PHE A 243 15.99 -0.29 4.13
N PHE A 244 15.70 -1.15 5.10
CA PHE A 244 16.17 -2.52 5.14
C PHE A 244 15.00 -3.45 4.85
N ARG A 245 15.24 -4.43 4.00
CA ARG A 245 14.31 -5.53 3.74
C ARG A 245 14.14 -6.37 5.00
N LEU A 246 12.91 -6.65 5.37
CA LEU A 246 12.56 -7.59 6.42
C LEU A 246 12.28 -8.97 5.83
N ASP A 247 12.56 -10.02 6.59
CA ASP A 247 12.12 -11.36 6.24
C ASP A 247 10.60 -11.41 6.30
N SER A 248 9.98 -11.54 5.12
CA SER A 248 8.56 -11.30 4.91
C SER A 248 7.87 -12.57 4.44
N GLY A 249 6.79 -12.95 5.11
CA GLY A 249 5.85 -13.96 4.65
C GLY A 249 4.72 -13.33 3.84
N LEU A 250 4.31 -13.98 2.76
CA LEU A 250 3.18 -13.57 1.94
C LEU A 250 2.00 -14.52 2.18
N ASP A 251 0.83 -13.94 2.45
CA ASP A 251 -0.44 -14.66 2.43
C ASP A 251 -1.23 -14.20 1.20
N ASP A 252 -1.16 -14.99 0.12
CA ASP A 252 -1.81 -14.71 -1.17
C ASP A 252 -3.34 -14.83 -1.11
N ILE A 253 -3.89 -15.47 -0.08
CA ILE A 253 -5.33 -15.61 0.11
C ILE A 253 -5.90 -14.33 0.74
N VAL A 254 -5.15 -13.75 1.69
CA VAL A 254 -5.56 -12.54 2.42
C VAL A 254 -4.88 -11.27 1.85
N MET A 255 -4.06 -11.39 0.81
CA MET A 255 -3.32 -10.29 0.16
C MET A 255 -2.55 -9.44 1.18
N THR A 256 -1.82 -10.13 2.06
CA THR A 256 -1.14 -9.52 3.19
C THR A 256 0.33 -9.92 3.19
N THR A 257 1.22 -8.93 3.30
CA THR A 257 2.65 -9.16 3.56
C THR A 257 2.92 -8.96 5.04
N SER A 258 3.52 -9.96 5.70
CA SER A 258 3.76 -9.95 7.14
C SER A 258 5.24 -10.13 7.47
N ALA A 259 5.72 -9.43 8.49
CA ALA A 259 7.10 -9.57 8.98
C ALA A 259 7.20 -9.33 10.49
N THR A 260 8.32 -9.76 11.06
CA THR A 260 8.73 -9.32 12.39
C THR A 260 9.47 -8.00 12.26
N LEU A 261 8.93 -6.93 12.85
CA LEU A 261 9.57 -5.62 12.92
C LEU A 261 10.48 -5.59 14.15
N PRO A 262 11.81 -5.52 13.98
CA PRO A 262 12.72 -5.56 15.10
C PRO A 262 12.62 -4.27 15.92
N LYS A 263 12.77 -4.36 17.24
CA LYS A 263 12.69 -3.19 18.15
C LYS A 263 13.66 -2.05 17.77
N ARG A 264 14.79 -2.37 17.14
CA ARG A 264 15.76 -1.39 16.64
C ARG A 264 15.23 -0.51 15.51
N ALA A 265 14.09 -0.87 14.90
CA ALA A 265 13.41 -0.02 13.92
C ALA A 265 12.70 1.19 14.56
N PHE A 266 12.51 1.17 15.89
CA PHE A 266 11.93 2.28 16.63
C PHE A 266 13.01 3.28 17.02
N SER A 267 12.90 4.51 16.52
CA SER A 267 13.84 5.58 16.77
C SER A 267 13.13 6.85 17.21
N ASN A 268 13.71 7.56 18.17
CA ASN A 268 13.24 8.88 18.59
C ASN A 268 13.63 10.00 17.62
N ARG A 269 14.36 9.67 16.55
CA ARG A 269 14.72 10.60 15.46
C ARG A 269 13.57 10.82 14.47
N TYR A 270 12.62 9.90 14.41
CA TYR A 270 11.54 9.90 13.41
C TYR A 270 10.26 10.57 13.93
N GLY A 271 9.93 10.30 15.19
CA GLY A 271 8.75 10.86 15.84
C GLY A 271 8.94 12.31 16.25
N LYS A 272 7.85 13.08 16.26
CA LYS A 272 7.85 14.45 16.79
C LYS A 272 8.13 14.44 18.30
N ASN A 273 8.76 15.50 18.79
CA ASN A 273 9.04 15.71 20.22
C ASN A 273 9.84 14.57 20.88
N GLY A 274 10.68 13.86 20.12
CA GLY A 274 11.50 12.76 20.63
C GLY A 274 10.72 11.48 20.95
N THR A 275 9.51 11.32 20.40
CA THR A 275 8.77 10.06 20.51
C THR A 275 9.38 8.97 19.65
N TYR A 276 9.35 7.73 20.12
CA TYR A 276 9.85 6.57 19.40
C TYR A 276 8.88 6.15 18.31
N GLU A 277 9.37 6.10 17.08
CA GLU A 277 8.56 5.77 15.92
C GLU A 277 9.31 4.83 14.98
N ALA A 278 8.58 3.91 14.37
CA ALA A 278 9.06 3.09 13.24
C ALA A 278 8.32 3.49 11.97
N ILE A 279 9.01 3.41 10.83
CA ILE A 279 8.48 3.73 9.50
C ILE A 279 8.65 2.50 8.60
N ILE A 280 7.55 1.99 8.07
CA ILE A 280 7.53 0.78 7.23
C ILE A 280 6.74 0.99 5.94
N THR A 281 7.09 0.26 4.89
CA THR A 281 6.36 0.23 3.61
C THR A 281 6.56 -1.12 2.93
N VAL A 282 5.77 -1.42 1.90
CA VAL A 282 5.96 -2.62 1.07
C VAL A 282 6.61 -2.20 -0.25
N GLY A 283 7.64 -2.93 -0.65
CA GLY A 283 8.32 -2.77 -1.93
C GLY A 283 8.33 -4.07 -2.72
N LEU A 284 8.52 -3.95 -4.02
CA LEU A 284 8.67 -5.06 -4.96
C LEU A 284 10.13 -5.24 -5.31
N ILE A 285 10.62 -6.47 -5.23
CA ILE A 285 11.96 -6.87 -5.64
C ILE A 285 11.85 -8.00 -6.67
N HIS A 286 12.74 -7.96 -7.66
CA HIS A 286 12.94 -9.04 -8.64
C HIS A 286 13.74 -10.21 -8.05
#